data_AF-A0A6A6B3X0-F1
#
_entry.id   AF-A0A6A6B3X0-F1
#
_cell.length_a   1.000
_cell.length_b   1.000
_cell.length_c   1.000
_cell.angle_alpha   90.00
_cell.angle_beta   90.00
_cell.angle_gamma   90.00
#
_symmetry.space_group_name_H-M   'P 1'
#
loop_
_entity.id
_entity.type
_entity.pdbx_description
1 polymer ?
#
loop_
_entity_poly.entity_id
_entity_poly.type
_entity_poly.pdbx_seq_one_letter_code
_entity_poly.pdbx_strand_id
1 'polypeptide(L)'
;MSTANAGLFSTIRPFGAPPTPILSLILTYALNVIASPRQYYGPLLGENNQDPATLLARAKNEKGVVSHEQQVKITRSQGAADNLKENMPLFVVASLVGWLGGVKPEYQNLYHFLWLVGRYGYKYAYLQGKGELRSGLFMVAQIATITMLIHGGNALAAKTQIFG
;
A
#
# COMPACT_ATOMS: atom_id res chain seq x y z
N MET A 1 15.19 29.04 -25.26
CA MET A 1 14.38 28.48 -24.16
C MET A 1 14.21 26.99 -24.43
N SER A 2 14.93 26.14 -23.70
CA SER A 2 14.78 24.69 -23.83
C SER A 2 13.44 24.30 -23.19
N THR A 3 12.49 23.83 -23.99
CA THR A 3 11.27 23.20 -23.49
C THR A 3 11.69 21.90 -22.82
N ALA A 4 11.88 21.94 -21.51
CA ALA A 4 12.12 20.74 -20.72
C ALA A 4 10.95 19.77 -20.99
N ASN A 5 11.23 18.69 -21.71
CA ASN A 5 10.27 17.64 -21.97
C ASN A 5 9.74 17.16 -20.63
N ALA A 6 8.47 17.46 -20.37
CA ALA A 6 7.76 17.03 -19.18
C ALA A 6 7.81 15.49 -19.16
N GLY A 7 8.59 14.91 -18.25
CA GLY A 7 8.77 13.46 -18.18
C GLY A 7 7.44 12.72 -17.92
N LEU A 8 7.39 11.42 -18.20
CA LEU A 8 6.16 10.58 -18.14
C LEU A 8 5.31 10.75 -16.86
N PHE A 9 5.95 11.09 -15.72
CA PHE A 9 5.30 11.25 -14.41
C PHE A 9 5.00 12.70 -14.02
N SER A 10 5.44 13.69 -14.80
CA SER A 10 5.25 15.12 -14.52
C SER A 10 3.80 15.60 -14.76
N THR A 11 3.06 14.86 -15.59
CA THR A 11 1.65 15.14 -15.96
C THR A 11 0.65 14.36 -15.11
N ILE A 12 1.09 13.37 -14.33
CA ILE A 12 0.21 12.62 -13.43
C ILE A 12 -0.15 13.54 -12.26
N ARG A 13 -1.24 14.27 -12.40
CA ARG A 13 -1.82 15.07 -11.34
C ARG A 13 -3.21 14.51 -11.08
N PRO A 14 -3.39 13.62 -10.08
CA PRO A 14 -4.74 13.20 -9.73
C PRO A 14 -5.56 14.45 -9.40
N PHE A 15 -6.59 14.70 -10.22
CA PHE A 15 -7.45 15.89 -10.12
C PHE A 15 -6.73 17.24 -10.29
N GLY A 16 -5.63 17.29 -11.04
CA GLY A 16 -4.88 18.54 -11.28
C GLY A 16 -3.99 18.99 -10.12
N ALA A 17 -4.03 18.29 -8.98
CA ALA A 17 -3.18 18.53 -7.82
C ALA A 17 -1.91 17.66 -7.86
N PRO A 18 -0.78 18.13 -7.30
CA PRO A 18 0.34 17.25 -7.00
C PRO A 18 -0.15 16.10 -6.10
N PRO A 19 0.46 14.90 -6.17
CA PRO A 19 0.12 13.81 -5.27
C PRO A 19 0.21 14.31 -3.82
N THR A 20 -0.96 14.37 -3.16
CA THR A 20 -1.07 14.80 -1.78
C THR A 20 -1.11 13.58 -0.87
N PRO A 21 -0.89 13.75 0.44
CA PRO A 21 -1.16 12.70 1.43
C PRO A 21 -2.56 12.07 1.29
N ILE A 22 -3.54 12.81 0.78
CA ILE A 22 -4.90 12.33 0.49
C ILE A 22 -4.88 11.23 -0.58
N LEU A 23 -4.07 11.37 -1.63
CA LEU A 23 -3.90 10.31 -2.63
C LEU A 23 -3.34 9.03 -1.98
N SER A 24 -2.37 9.14 -1.08
CA SER A 24 -1.83 8.00 -0.34
C SER A 24 -2.91 7.28 0.48
N LEU A 25 -3.81 8.03 1.11
CA LEU A 25 -4.96 7.47 1.83
C LEU A 25 -5.92 6.73 0.88
N ILE A 26 -6.24 7.31 -0.29
CA ILE A 26 -7.10 6.68 -1.29
C ILE A 26 -6.46 5.40 -1.83
N LEU A 27 -5.18 5.45 -2.19
CA LEU A 27 -4.43 4.29 -2.69
C LEU A 27 -4.34 3.18 -1.63
N THR A 28 -4.16 3.56 -0.36
CA THR A 28 -4.19 2.63 0.78
C THR A 28 -5.55 1.96 0.92
N TYR A 29 -6.63 2.74 0.84
CA TYR A 29 -7.99 2.20 0.90
C TYR A 29 -8.24 1.22 -0.26
N ALA A 30 -7.86 1.59 -1.49
CA ALA A 30 -7.99 0.73 -2.66
C ALA A 30 -7.26 -0.61 -2.50
N LEU A 31 -6.02 -0.62 -1.99
CA LEU A 31 -5.28 -1.85 -1.71
C LEU A 31 -5.93 -2.74 -0.64
N ASN A 32 -6.58 -2.12 0.35
CA ASN A 32 -7.29 -2.86 1.40
C ASN A 32 -8.57 -3.53 0.87
N VAL A 33 -9.29 -2.86 -0.04
CA VAL A 33 -10.52 -3.39 -0.65
C VAL A 33 -10.21 -4.53 -1.63
N ILE A 34 -9.15 -4.43 -2.44
CA ILE A 34 -8.80 -5.46 -3.43
C ILE A 34 -8.26 -6.72 -2.73
N ALA A 35 -8.83 -7.91 -2.98
CA ALA A 35 -8.38 -9.18 -2.38
C ALA A 35 -8.45 -9.23 -0.85
N SER A 36 -9.49 -8.62 -0.27
CA SER A 36 -9.72 -8.68 1.18
C SER A 36 -9.97 -10.14 1.64
N PRO A 37 -9.67 -10.48 2.91
CA PRO A 37 -9.93 -11.81 3.47
C PRO A 37 -11.38 -12.25 3.26
N ARG A 38 -12.29 -11.26 3.19
CA ARG A 38 -13.72 -11.45 2.98
C ARG A 38 -14.06 -12.19 1.70
N GLN A 39 -13.27 -12.03 0.65
CA GLN A 39 -13.48 -12.70 -0.64
C GLN A 39 -13.22 -14.22 -0.57
N TYR A 40 -12.55 -14.70 0.48
CA TYR A 40 -12.21 -16.10 0.65
C TYR A 40 -13.10 -16.84 1.66
N TYR A 41 -14.07 -16.15 2.29
CA TYR A 41 -14.99 -16.76 3.24
C TYR A 41 -16.06 -17.64 2.57
N GLY A 42 -16.30 -17.50 1.26
CA GLY A 42 -17.18 -18.39 0.50
C GLY A 42 -18.56 -18.59 1.17
N PRO A 43 -18.94 -19.82 1.57
CA PRO A 43 -20.25 -20.13 2.15
C PRO A 43 -20.52 -19.41 3.49
N LEU A 44 -19.49 -18.98 4.23
CA LEU A 44 -19.64 -18.26 5.50
C LEU A 44 -20.22 -16.84 5.33
N LEU A 45 -20.21 -16.27 4.12
CA LEU A 45 -20.74 -14.93 3.85
C LEU A 45 -22.27 -14.86 3.93
N GLY A 46 -22.97 -15.99 3.76
CA GLY A 46 -24.42 -16.07 3.72
C GLY A 46 -25.11 -15.99 5.08
N GLU A 47 -24.42 -16.32 6.18
CA GLU A 47 -25.03 -16.45 7.50
C GLU A 47 -24.91 -15.19 8.36
N ASN A 48 -23.86 -14.36 8.19
CA ASN A 48 -23.73 -13.10 8.92
C ASN A 48 -22.63 -12.18 8.33
N ASN A 49 -22.95 -11.44 7.26
CA ASN A 49 -22.01 -10.50 6.62
C ASN A 49 -21.75 -9.22 7.45
N GLN A 50 -22.32 -9.13 8.66
CA GLN A 50 -22.20 -7.95 9.51
C GLN A 50 -20.98 -8.00 10.45
N ASP A 51 -20.50 -9.19 10.82
CA ASP A 51 -19.32 -9.35 11.68
C ASP A 51 -18.26 -10.28 11.06
N PRO A 52 -17.28 -9.71 10.33
CA PRO A 52 -16.19 -10.46 9.72
C PRO A 52 -15.24 -11.12 10.73
N ALA A 53 -15.22 -10.65 11.99
CA ALA A 53 -14.34 -11.22 13.02
C ALA A 53 -14.88 -12.56 13.53
N THR A 54 -16.20 -12.67 13.73
CA THR A 54 -16.84 -13.96 14.05
C THR A 54 -16.72 -14.94 12.89
N LEU A 55 -16.90 -14.51 11.63
CA LEU A 55 -16.72 -15.38 10.47
C LEU A 55 -15.31 -15.97 10.40
N LEU A 56 -14.29 -15.18 10.74
CA LEU A 56 -12.91 -15.65 10.82
C LEU A 56 -12.69 -16.64 11.97
N ALA A 57 -13.25 -16.34 13.15
CA ALA A 57 -13.15 -17.23 14.31
C ALA A 57 -13.80 -18.59 14.03
N ARG A 58 -14.96 -18.59 13.38
CA ARG A 58 -15.64 -19.81 12.91
C ARG A 58 -14.80 -20.55 11.87
N ALA A 59 -14.26 -19.84 10.87
CA ALA A 59 -13.39 -20.44 9.86
C ALA A 59 -12.15 -21.15 10.44
N LYS A 60 -11.62 -20.65 11.57
CA LYS A 60 -10.46 -21.22 12.27
C LYS A 60 -10.83 -22.36 13.23
N ASN A 61 -11.99 -22.28 13.88
CA ASN A 61 -12.35 -23.18 14.99
C ASN A 61 -13.36 -24.27 14.60
N GLU A 62 -14.21 -24.05 13.61
CA GLU A 62 -15.22 -25.03 13.16
C GLU A 62 -14.63 -25.96 12.09
N LYS A 63 -14.34 -27.21 12.48
CA LYS A 63 -13.85 -28.24 11.54
C LYS A 63 -14.91 -28.55 10.49
N GLY A 64 -14.52 -28.56 9.21
CA GLY A 64 -15.38 -28.97 8.09
C GLY A 64 -16.17 -27.85 7.41
N VAL A 65 -16.18 -26.62 7.96
CA VAL A 65 -16.94 -25.48 7.41
C VAL A 65 -16.24 -24.81 6.23
N VAL A 66 -14.91 -24.90 6.19
CA VAL A 66 -14.08 -24.30 5.13
C VAL A 66 -13.02 -25.31 4.72
N SER A 67 -12.72 -25.41 3.42
CA SER A 67 -11.68 -26.34 2.95
C SER A 67 -10.29 -25.92 3.46
N HIS A 68 -9.36 -26.87 3.54
CA HIS A 68 -7.98 -26.56 3.95
C HIS A 68 -7.35 -25.48 3.05
N GLU A 69 -7.59 -25.56 1.75
CA GLU A 69 -7.10 -24.57 0.78
C GLU A 69 -7.66 -23.15 1.06
N GLN A 70 -8.95 -23.07 1.40
CA GLN A 70 -9.59 -21.80 1.76
C GLN A 70 -9.04 -21.25 3.08
N GLN A 71 -8.83 -22.09 4.10
CA GLN A 71 -8.21 -21.67 5.37
C GLN A 71 -6.80 -21.09 5.16
N VAL A 72 -6.02 -21.71 4.28
CA VAL A 72 -4.68 -21.21 3.90
C VAL A 72 -4.78 -19.85 3.22
N LYS A 73 -5.73 -19.66 2.28
CA LYS A 73 -5.95 -18.35 1.62
C LYS A 73 -6.42 -17.27 2.58
N ILE A 74 -7.33 -17.58 3.51
CA ILE A 74 -7.78 -16.67 4.56
C ILE A 74 -6.59 -16.22 5.40
N THR A 75 -5.80 -17.17 5.93
CA THR A 75 -4.62 -16.87 6.77
C THR A 75 -3.61 -16.01 6.01
N ARG A 76 -3.37 -16.33 4.73
CA ARG A 76 -2.47 -15.56 3.87
C ARG A 76 -2.98 -14.14 3.62
N SER A 77 -4.27 -13.99 3.34
CA SER A 77 -4.89 -12.68 3.14
C SER A 77 -4.84 -11.81 4.40
N GLN A 78 -5.04 -12.42 5.58
CA GLN A 78 -4.87 -11.73 6.86
C GLN A 78 -3.44 -11.24 7.07
N GLY A 79 -2.45 -12.13 6.89
CA GLY A 79 -1.04 -11.74 7.02
C GLY A 79 -0.66 -10.60 6.08
N ALA A 80 -1.18 -10.60 4.84
CA ALA A 80 -0.95 -9.50 3.91
C ALA A 80 -1.63 -8.19 4.36
N ALA A 81 -2.82 -8.26 4.95
CA ALA A 81 -3.54 -7.09 5.46
C ALA A 81 -2.88 -6.50 6.71
N ASP A 82 -2.42 -7.35 7.64
CA ASP A 82 -1.74 -6.90 8.86
C ASP A 82 -0.39 -6.27 8.51
N ASN A 83 0.36 -6.84 7.57
CA ASN A 83 1.56 -6.22 7.04
C ASN A 83 1.27 -4.82 6.42
N LEU A 84 0.11 -4.61 5.79
CA LEU A 84 -0.27 -3.29 5.30
C LEU A 84 -0.54 -2.30 6.43
N LYS A 85 -1.21 -2.72 7.49
CA LYS A 85 -1.44 -1.88 8.67
C LYS A 85 -0.13 -1.42 9.31
N GLU A 86 0.86 -2.30 9.39
CA GLU A 86 2.17 -1.98 9.98
C GLU A 86 3.00 -1.03 9.12
N ASN A 87 2.97 -1.19 7.79
CA ASN A 87 3.83 -0.42 6.88
C ASN A 87 3.20 0.91 6.41
N MET A 88 1.87 1.04 6.51
CA MET A 88 1.15 2.22 6.04
C MET A 88 1.54 3.51 6.76
N PRO A 89 1.67 3.56 8.11
CA PRO A 89 2.03 4.80 8.80
C PRO A 89 3.34 5.40 8.30
N LEU A 90 4.35 4.57 8.06
CA LEU A 90 5.64 5.02 7.54
C LEU A 90 5.51 5.62 6.12
N PHE A 91 4.72 4.99 5.25
CA PHE A 91 4.48 5.51 3.90
C PHE A 91 3.73 6.85 3.93
N VAL A 92 2.71 6.99 4.77
CA VAL A 92 1.97 8.26 4.92
C VAL A 92 2.89 9.36 5.45
N VAL A 93 3.72 9.07 6.44
CA VAL A 93 4.73 10.02 6.94
C VAL A 93 5.71 10.41 5.82
N ALA A 94 6.22 9.45 5.06
CA ALA A 94 7.12 9.74 3.94
C ALA A 94 6.44 10.62 2.87
N SER A 95 5.16 10.37 2.54
CA SER A 95 4.38 11.20 1.60
C SER A 95 4.21 12.62 2.13
N LEU A 96 3.90 12.77 3.42
CA LEU A 96 3.76 14.07 4.09
C LEU A 96 5.08 14.85 4.06
N VAL A 97 6.19 14.21 4.44
CA VAL A 97 7.51 14.86 4.44
C VAL A 97 7.93 15.23 3.01
N GLY A 98 7.70 14.37 2.02
CA GLY A 98 7.93 14.68 0.61
C GLY A 98 7.14 15.88 0.12
N TRP A 99 5.86 15.95 0.49
CA TRP A 99 4.98 17.05 0.13
C TRP A 99 5.38 18.37 0.80
N LEU A 100 5.56 18.39 2.13
CA LEU A 100 5.98 19.58 2.90
C LEU A 100 7.37 20.07 2.49
N GLY A 101 8.30 19.14 2.27
CA GLY A 101 9.64 19.41 1.74
C GLY A 101 9.63 20.04 0.35
N GLY A 102 8.52 19.93 -0.40
CA GLY A 102 8.42 20.46 -1.75
C GLY A 102 9.16 19.63 -2.79
N VAL A 103 9.25 18.32 -2.57
CA VAL A 103 9.79 17.39 -3.57
C VAL A 103 8.99 17.54 -4.86
N LYS A 104 9.66 17.49 -6.02
CA LYS A 104 8.97 17.68 -7.30
C LYS A 104 7.85 16.63 -7.48
N PRO A 105 6.68 17.02 -8.03
CA PRO A 105 5.54 16.11 -8.19
C PRO A 105 5.87 14.82 -8.94
N GLU A 106 6.72 14.88 -9.97
CA GLU A 106 7.16 13.70 -10.74
C GLU A 106 7.81 12.60 -9.87
N TYR A 107 8.63 12.98 -8.90
CA TYR A 107 9.28 12.03 -7.99
C TYR A 107 8.30 11.49 -6.98
N GLN A 108 7.43 12.35 -6.43
CA GLN A 108 6.39 11.91 -5.51
C GLN A 108 5.48 10.87 -6.20
N ASN A 109 5.02 11.15 -7.42
CA ASN A 109 4.21 10.22 -8.23
C ASN A 109 4.92 8.90 -8.46
N LEU A 110 6.20 8.93 -8.83
CA LEU A 110 6.98 7.73 -9.05
C LEU A 110 7.05 6.86 -7.77
N TYR A 111 7.33 7.47 -6.61
CA TYR A 111 7.38 6.73 -5.35
C TYR A 111 6.02 6.15 -4.96
N HIS A 112 4.92 6.89 -5.16
CA HIS A 112 3.58 6.41 -4.87
C HIS A 112 3.19 5.26 -5.80
N PHE A 113 3.56 5.35 -7.08
CA PHE A 113 3.33 4.30 -8.06
C PHE A 113 4.12 3.02 -7.71
N LEU A 114 5.42 3.14 -7.46
CA LEU A 114 6.27 2.01 -7.07
C LEU A 114 5.77 1.35 -5.78
N TRP A 115 5.36 2.16 -4.80
CA TRP A 115 4.75 1.65 -3.58
C TRP A 115 3.46 0.91 -3.87
N LEU A 116 2.52 1.51 -4.60
CA LEU A 116 1.23 0.92 -4.93
C LEU A 116 1.39 -0.43 -5.66
N VAL A 117 2.21 -0.46 -6.72
CA VAL A 117 2.45 -1.67 -7.51
C VAL A 117 3.17 -2.72 -6.67
N GLY A 118 4.17 -2.32 -5.89
CA GLY A 118 4.89 -3.21 -4.97
C GLY A 118 3.94 -3.84 -3.94
N ARG A 119 3.07 -3.06 -3.29
CA ARG A 119 2.10 -3.55 -2.30
C ARG A 119 0.99 -4.41 -2.94
N TYR A 120 0.49 -4.01 -4.11
CA TYR A 120 -0.49 -4.78 -4.86
C TYR A 120 0.07 -6.15 -5.25
N GLY A 121 1.24 -6.15 -5.88
CA GLY A 121 1.94 -7.37 -6.27
C GLY A 121 2.34 -8.22 -5.07
N TYR A 122 2.80 -7.60 -3.98
CA TYR A 122 3.11 -8.28 -2.72
C TYR A 122 1.90 -9.07 -2.22
N LYS A 123 0.73 -8.44 -2.16
CA LYS A 123 -0.52 -9.08 -1.72
C LYS A 123 -0.87 -10.27 -2.61
N TYR A 124 -0.76 -10.11 -3.93
CA TYR A 124 -1.01 -11.19 -4.88
C TYR A 124 -0.03 -12.37 -4.72
N ALA A 125 1.27 -12.08 -4.61
CA ALA A 125 2.30 -13.09 -4.38
C ALA A 125 2.10 -13.82 -3.04
N TYR A 126 1.68 -13.10 -2.01
CA TYR A 126 1.34 -13.66 -0.69
C TYR A 126 0.20 -14.68 -0.81
N LEU A 127 -0.88 -14.33 -1.51
CA LEU A 127 -2.05 -15.19 -1.71
C LEU A 127 -1.69 -16.46 -2.50
N GLN A 128 -0.85 -16.32 -3.53
CA GLN A 128 -0.34 -17.45 -4.32
C GLN A 128 0.73 -18.28 -3.61
N GLY A 129 1.22 -17.86 -2.44
CA GLY A 129 2.29 -18.56 -1.74
C GLY A 129 3.67 -18.45 -2.41
N LYS A 130 3.88 -17.42 -3.24
CA LYS A 130 5.16 -17.17 -3.93
C LYS A 130 6.09 -16.35 -3.05
N GLY A 131 6.82 -17.03 -2.17
CA GLY A 131 7.64 -16.42 -1.11
C GLY A 131 8.72 -15.45 -1.62
N GLU A 132 9.48 -15.82 -2.65
CA GLU A 132 10.55 -14.99 -3.20
C GLU A 132 10.02 -13.72 -3.87
N LEU A 133 9.00 -13.87 -4.73
CA LEU A 133 8.33 -12.75 -5.38
C LEU A 133 7.71 -11.79 -4.35
N ARG A 134 7.11 -12.33 -3.29
CA ARG A 134 6.61 -11.54 -2.16
C ARG A 134 7.73 -10.69 -1.55
N SER A 135 8.88 -11.28 -1.24
CA SER A 135 10.00 -10.55 -0.63
C SER A 135 10.54 -9.46 -1.57
N GLY A 136 10.69 -9.75 -2.86
CA GLY A 136 11.13 -8.76 -3.85
C GLY A 136 10.18 -7.56 -3.95
N LEU A 137 8.88 -7.83 -4.03
CA LEU A 137 7.85 -6.77 -4.13
C LEU A 137 7.71 -5.97 -2.83
N PHE A 138 7.93 -6.60 -1.67
CA PHE A 138 8.04 -5.90 -0.40
C PHE A 138 9.19 -4.91 -0.43
N MET A 139 10.38 -5.34 -0.87
CA MET A 139 11.56 -4.48 -0.93
C MET A 139 11.37 -3.29 -1.87
N VAL A 140 10.72 -3.49 -3.03
CA VAL A 140 10.39 -2.38 -3.94
C VAL A 140 9.56 -1.31 -3.23
N ALA A 141 8.49 -1.69 -2.54
CA ALA A 141 7.65 -0.74 -1.81
C ALA A 141 8.38 -0.09 -0.62
N GLN A 142 9.21 -0.85 0.09
CA GLN A 142 9.98 -0.36 1.23
C GLN A 142 11.04 0.66 0.79
N ILE A 143 11.77 0.36 -0.28
CA ILE A 143 12.78 1.27 -0.86
C ILE A 143 12.09 2.55 -1.33
N ALA A 144 10.97 2.47 -2.05
CA ALA A 144 10.23 3.67 -2.47
C ALA A 144 9.84 4.55 -1.27
N THR A 145 9.40 3.93 -0.17
CA THR A 145 9.04 4.62 1.07
C THR A 145 10.26 5.33 1.69
N ILE A 146 11.36 4.61 1.88
CA ILE A 146 12.58 5.15 2.51
C ILE A 146 13.19 6.25 1.63
N THR A 147 13.28 6.03 0.32
CA THR A 147 13.82 7.03 -0.60
C THR A 147 12.98 8.30 -0.60
N MET A 148 11.65 8.19 -0.59
CA MET A 148 10.77 9.36 -0.48
C MET A 148 10.97 10.10 0.85
N LEU A 149 11.12 9.37 1.95
CA LEU A 149 11.37 9.96 3.26
C LEU A 149 12.71 10.72 3.30
N ILE A 150 13.78 10.15 2.76
CA ILE A 150 15.10 10.79 2.70
C ILE A 150 15.05 12.01 1.79
N HIS A 151 14.50 11.88 0.59
CA HIS A 151 14.42 12.97 -0.38
C HIS A 151 13.56 14.12 0.17
N GLY A 152 12.40 13.81 0.75
CA GLY A 152 11.55 14.77 1.43
C GLY A 152 12.23 15.42 2.63
N GLY A 153 12.89 14.62 3.47
CA GLY A 153 13.56 15.07 4.68
C GLY A 153 14.69 16.05 4.36
N ASN A 154 15.50 15.75 3.36
CA ASN A 154 16.55 16.64 2.88
C ASN A 154 15.98 17.96 2.34
N ALA A 155 14.91 17.89 1.55
CA ALA A 155 14.25 19.08 1.01
C ALA A 155 13.61 19.94 2.12
N LEU A 156 13.01 19.30 3.12
CA LEU A 156 12.42 19.98 4.27
C LEU A 156 13.50 20.64 5.14
N ALA A 157 14.59 19.93 5.42
CA ALA A 157 15.73 20.45 6.19
C ALA A 157 16.36 21.68 5.52
N ALA A 158 16.56 21.63 4.19
CA ALA A 158 17.07 22.75 3.41
C ALA A 158 16.14 23.98 3.50
N LYS A 159 14.81 23.77 3.51
CA LYS A 159 13.85 24.86 3.72
C LYS A 159 13.92 25.44 5.12
N THR A 160 14.03 24.61 6.16
CA THR A 160 14.03 25.09 7.55
C THR A 160 15.32 25.82 7.92
N GLN A 161 16.46 25.46 7.31
CA GLN A 161 17.73 26.17 7.51
C GLN A 161 17.72 27.61 6.96
N ILE A 162 16.79 27.95 6.07
CA ILE A 162 16.63 29.33 5.55
C ILE A 162 15.97 30.24 6.61
N PHE A 163 15.28 29.67 7.60
CA PHE A 163 14.58 30.39 8.67
C PHE A 163 15.28 30.30 10.03
N GLY A 164 16.43 29.62 10.11
CA GLY A 164 17.22 29.42 11.32
C GLY A 164 18.40 30.37 11.43
#